data_AF-A0A923E3R9-F1
#
_entry.id   AF-A0A923E3R9-F1
#
_cell.length_a   1.000
_cell.length_b   1.000
_cell.length_c   1.000
_cell.angle_alpha   90.00
_cell.angle_beta   90.00
_cell.angle_gamma   90.00
#
_symmetry.space_group_name_H-M   'P 1'
#
loop_
_entity.id
_entity.type
_entity.pdbx_description
1 polymer ?
#
loop_
_entity_poly.entity_id
_entity_poly.type
_entity_poly.pdbx_seq_one_letter_code
_entity_poly.pdbx_strand_id
1 'polypeptide(L)' 'MSRVAFKLNKQAVADMLRSAEAQALVGRAASTIASRAGDGFAVEHRTRSRARAYVKPTTAAARKAAADHALEIAAINGV' A
#
# COMPACT_ATOMS: atom_id res chain seq x y z
N MET A 1 -35.25 -18.22 19.36
CA MET A 1 -33.85 -18.14 18.90
C MET A 1 -33.06 -17.30 19.89
N SER A 2 -31.99 -17.85 20.49
CA SER A 2 -31.09 -17.04 21.32
C SER A 2 -30.33 -16.05 20.44
N ARG A 3 -30.29 -14.78 20.83
CA ARG A 3 -29.45 -13.77 20.15
C ARG A 3 -28.00 -14.01 20.55
N VAL A 4 -27.21 -14.56 19.65
CA VAL A 4 -25.76 -14.63 19.81
C VAL A 4 -25.18 -13.25 19.51
N ALA A 5 -24.55 -12.63 20.51
CA ALA A 5 -23.85 -11.35 20.33
C ALA A 5 -22.43 -11.62 19.80
N PHE A 6 -22.20 -11.34 18.51
CA PHE A 6 -20.84 -11.35 17.96
C PHE A 6 -20.05 -10.16 18.50
N LYS A 7 -18.91 -10.42 19.16
CA LYS A 7 -17.99 -9.39 19.61
C LYS A 7 -16.67 -9.53 18.87
N LEU A 8 -16.35 -8.52 18.05
CA LEU A 8 -15.10 -8.48 17.30
C LEU A 8 -13.90 -8.40 18.26
N ASN A 9 -12.93 -9.29 18.08
CA ASN A 9 -11.67 -9.23 18.80
C ASN A 9 -10.77 -8.15 18.19
N LYS A 10 -10.77 -6.96 18.81
CA LYS A 10 -10.01 -5.79 18.36
C LYS A 10 -8.50 -6.06 18.27
N GLN A 11 -7.96 -6.85 19.21
CA GLN A 11 -6.53 -7.16 19.22
C GLN A 11 -6.16 -8.07 18.06
N ALA A 12 -6.94 -9.14 17.84
CA ALA A 12 -6.72 -10.05 16.71
C ALA A 12 -6.81 -9.32 15.36
N VAL A 13 -7.73 -8.34 15.22
CA VAL A 13 -7.80 -7.49 14.03
C VAL A 13 -6.56 -6.61 13.89
N ALA A 14 -6.07 -6.01 14.98
CA ALA A 14 -4.85 -5.20 14.96
C ALA A 14 -3.61 -6.03 14.58
N ASP A 15 -3.55 -7.29 15.02
CA ASP A 15 -2.48 -8.23 14.67
C ASP A 15 -2.57 -8.64 13.20
N MET A 16 -3.78 -8.97 12.73
CA MET A 16 -4.06 -9.26 11.33
C MET A 16 -3.64 -8.10 10.41
N LEU A 17 -3.94 -6.85 10.78
CA LEU A 17 -3.55 -5.68 9.99
C LEU A 17 -2.04 -5.43 9.92
N ARG A 18 -1.25 -6.05 10.80
CA ARG A 18 0.22 -5.97 10.84
C ARG A 18 0.90 -7.25 10.35
N SER A 19 0.12 -8.28 10.03
CA SER A 19 0.58 -9.58 9.59
C SER A 19 1.47 -9.52 8.34
N ALA A 20 2.25 -10.58 8.12
CA ALA A 20 3.10 -10.70 6.94
C ALA A 20 2.26 -10.72 5.66
N GLU A 21 1.08 -11.31 5.70
CA GLU A 21 0.12 -11.38 4.60
C GLU A 21 -0.40 -9.99 4.25
N ALA A 22 -0.74 -9.17 5.26
CA ALA A 22 -1.14 -7.78 5.04
C ALA A 22 0.00 -6.95 4.44
N GLN A 23 1.24 -7.16 4.91
CA GLN A 23 2.44 -6.51 4.36
C GLN A 23 2.71 -6.91 2.91
N ALA A 24 2.57 -8.20 2.59
CA ALA A 24 2.72 -8.71 1.24
C ALA A 24 1.63 -8.17 0.31
N LEU A 25 0.39 -8.07 0.78
CA LEU A 25 -0.72 -7.53 0.01
C LEU A 25 -0.48 -6.07 -0.40
N VAL A 26 -0.17 -5.20 0.56
CA VAL A 26 0.10 -3.78 0.26
C VAL A 26 1.40 -3.61 -0.53
N GLY A 27 2.39 -4.49 -0.31
CA GLY A 27 3.62 -4.53 -1.08
C GLY A 27 3.38 -4.80 -2.56
N ARG A 28 2.61 -5.85 -2.89
CA ARG A 28 2.26 -6.16 -4.28
C ARG A 28 1.52 -5.02 -4.97
N ALA A 29 0.57 -4.40 -4.26
CA ALA A 29 -0.17 -3.27 -4.79
C ALA A 29 0.77 -2.09 -5.11
N ALA A 30 1.66 -1.73 -4.18
CA ALA A 30 2.62 -0.66 -4.37
C ALA A 30 3.64 -0.96 -5.49
N SER A 31 4.14 -2.19 -5.58
CA SER A 31 5.04 -2.60 -6.68
C SER A 31 4.36 -2.48 -8.04
N THR A 32 3.08 -2.86 -8.13
CA THR A 32 2.31 -2.72 -9.37
C THR A 32 2.19 -1.25 -9.78
N ILE A 33 1.93 -0.35 -8.83
CA ILE A 33 1.87 1.09 -9.08
C ILE A 33 3.25 1.63 -9.50
N ALA A 34 4.32 1.23 -8.82
CA ALA A 34 5.69 1.65 -9.15
C ALA A 34 6.07 1.22 -10.58
N SER A 35 5.78 -0.01 -10.97
CA SER A 35 6.03 -0.50 -12.34
C SER A 35 5.26 0.29 -13.41
N ARG A 36 4.04 0.74 -13.11
CA ARG A 36 3.25 1.59 -14.02
C ARG A 36 3.75 3.03 -14.09
N ALA A 37 4.23 3.56 -12.97
CA ALA A 37 4.80 4.90 -12.90
C ALA A 37 6.14 5.01 -13.66
N GLY A 38 6.82 3.87 -13.85
CA GLY A 38 8.03 3.75 -14.65
C GLY A 38 9.32 3.81 -13.83
N ASP A 39 10.43 4.05 -14.52
CA ASP A 39 11.77 3.98 -13.91
C ASP A 39 11.99 5.08 -12.87
N GLY A 40 12.73 4.72 -11.81
CA GLY A 40 13.09 5.64 -10.73
C GLY A 40 12.01 5.83 -9.66
N PHE A 41 10.96 5.02 -9.67
CA PHE A 41 10.02 4.88 -8.55
C PHE A 41 10.35 3.64 -7.71
N ALA A 42 10.44 3.81 -6.39
CA ALA A 42 10.73 2.73 -5.45
C ALA A 42 9.62 2.55 -4.41
N VAL A 43 9.48 1.32 -3.92
CA VAL A 43 8.52 0.99 -2.85
C VAL A 43 9.21 1.06 -1.49
N GLU A 44 8.59 1.75 -0.54
CA GLU A 44 9.02 1.82 0.86
C GLU A 44 7.93 1.20 1.76
N HIS A 45 8.30 0.17 2.51
CA HIS A 45 7.39 -0.50 3.45
C HIS A 45 7.42 0.17 4.83
N ARG A 46 6.25 0.27 5.46
CA ARG A 46 6.14 0.79 6.84
C ARG A 46 5.02 0.10 7.60
N THR A 47 5.34 -0.42 8.78
CA THR A 47 4.34 -1.05 9.67
C THR A 47 4.30 -0.30 11.00
N ARG A 48 3.13 0.27 11.33
CA ARG A 48 2.86 0.86 12.65
C ARG A 48 1.56 0.27 13.20
N SER A 49 0.44 0.98 13.09
CA SER A 49 -0.89 0.47 13.44
C SER A 49 -1.48 -0.50 12.42
N ARG A 50 -0.89 -0.54 11.22
CA ARG A 50 -1.21 -1.44 10.10
C ARG A 50 -0.02 -1.50 9.15
N ALA A 51 0.01 -2.49 8.28
CA ALA A 51 0.90 -2.57 7.13
C ALA A 51 0.61 -1.42 6.14
N ARG A 52 1.67 -0.81 5.61
CA ARG A 52 1.61 0.23 4.58
C ARG A 52 2.78 0.04 3.62
N ALA A 53 2.56 0.43 2.37
CA ALA A 53 3.61 0.57 1.37
C ALA A 53 3.41 1.91 0.65
N TYR A 54 4.51 2.61 0.40
CA TYR A 54 4.53 3.91 -0.25
C TYR A 54 5.35 3.80 -1.54
N VAL A 55 4.96 4.52 -2.58
CA VAL A 55 5.76 4.65 -3.80
C VAL A 55 6.39 6.04 -3.80
N LYS A 56 7.71 6.12 -4.00
CA LYS A 56 8.46 7.39 -3.97
C LYS A 56 9.40 7.50 -5.17
N PRO A 57 9.55 8.71 -5.75
CA PRO A 57 10.56 8.96 -6.76
C PRO A 57 11.96 9.04 -6.12
N THR A 58 12.91 8.28 -6.65
CA THR A 58 14.31 8.23 -6.18
C THR A 58 15.26 8.99 -7.11
N THR A 59 14.89 9.18 -8.39
CA THR A 59 15.69 9.89 -9.39
C THR A 59 15.14 11.30 -9.66
N ALA A 60 15.97 12.17 -10.25
CA ALA A 60 15.52 13.52 -10.66
C ALA A 60 14.42 13.46 -11.73
N ALA A 61 14.54 12.55 -12.69
CA ALA A 61 13.52 12.33 -13.73
C ALA A 61 12.18 11.87 -13.13
N ALA A 62 12.20 10.90 -12.20
CA ALA A 62 11.01 10.43 -11.52
C ALA A 62 10.36 11.53 -10.65
N ARG A 63 11.16 12.41 -10.03
CA ARG A 63 10.64 13.57 -9.29
C ARG A 63 9.89 14.54 -10.21
N LYS A 64 10.43 14.80 -11.41
CA LYS A 64 9.75 15.62 -12.42
C LYS A 64 8.45 14.95 -12.88
N ALA A 65 8.50 13.67 -13.25
CA ALA A 65 7.31 12.91 -13.64
C ALA A 65 6.24 12.86 -12.53
N ALA A 66 6.65 12.76 -11.27
CA ALA A 66 5.73 12.83 -10.14
C ALA A 66 5.07 14.21 -10.00
N ALA A 67 5.80 15.30 -10.28
CA ALA A 67 5.21 16.64 -10.35
C ALA A 67 4.22 16.77 -11.51
N ASP A 68 4.43 16.01 -12.59
CA ASP A 68 3.52 15.87 -13.73
C ASP A 68 2.45 14.77 -13.53
N HIS A 69 2.11 14.43 -12.28
CA HIS A 69 1.04 13.51 -11.87
C HIS A 69 1.19 12.03 -12.30
N ALA A 70 2.40 11.55 -12.56
CA ALA A 70 2.62 10.16 -12.98
C ALA A 70 2.12 9.13 -11.95
N LEU A 71 2.18 9.43 -10.65
CA LEU A 71 1.76 8.49 -9.60
C LEU A 71 0.23 8.38 -9.49
N GLU A 72 -0.48 9.50 -9.62
CA GLU A 72 -1.93 9.56 -9.61
C GLU A 72 -2.51 8.79 -10.80
N ILE A 73 -1.93 9.00 -11.98
CA ILE A 73 -2.28 8.27 -13.19
C ILE A 73 -2.01 6.76 -13.02
N ALA A 74 -0.83 6.39 -12.51
CA ALA A 74 -0.46 4.98 -12.28
C ALA A 74 -1.35 4.27 -11.25
N ALA A 75 -1.85 5.01 -10.24
CA ALA A 75 -2.75 4.49 -9.23
C ALA A 75 -4.19 4.32 -9.75
N ILE A 76 -4.69 5.28 -10.54
CA ILE A 76 -6.06 5.26 -11.08
C ILE A 76 -6.23 4.19 -12.15
N ASN A 77 -5.27 4.07 -13.09
CA ASN A 77 -5.31 3.09 -14.18
C ASN A 77 -5.07 1.64 -13.72
N GLY A 78 -5.11 1.41 -12.42
CA GLY A 78 -4.82 0.16 -11.77
C GLY A 78 -5.97 -0.57 -11.12
N VAL A 79 -7.14 0.06 -11.08
CA VAL A 79 -8.40 -0.47 -10.57
C VAL A 79 -9.20 -1.06 -11.72
#